data_AF-A0AAJ2NSD8-F1
#
_entry.id   AF-A0AAJ2NSD8-F1
#
_cell.length_a   1.000
_cell.length_b   1.000
_cell.length_c   1.000
_cell.angle_alpha   90.00
_cell.angle_beta   90.00
_cell.angle_gamma   90.00
#
_symmetry.space_group_name_H-M   'P 1'
#
loop_
_entity.id
_entity.type
_entity.pdbx_description
1 polymer ?
#
loop_
_entity_poly.entity_id
_entity_poly.type
_entity_poly.pdbx_seq_one_letter_code
_entity_poly.pdbx_strand_id
1 'polypeptide(L)'
;MDKITHISNELRDWILNTLKTGVSPESIANAMIKKGFDPIFAYRTILKLVNNKPIETVNRNRPYVYEDPGIGKKGTIISTSDRDIKVLI
;
A
#
# COMPACT_ATOMS: atom_id res chain seq x y z
N MET A 1 -30.90 6.20 9.00
CA MET A 1 -30.73 4.78 8.68
C MET A 1 -29.25 4.52 8.57
N ASP A 2 -28.67 3.84 9.57
CA ASP A 2 -27.26 3.49 9.57
C ASP A 2 -27.00 2.42 8.51
N LYS A 3 -26.12 2.73 7.56
CA LYS A 3 -25.75 1.80 6.50
C LYS A 3 -24.55 0.97 6.96
N ILE A 4 -24.54 -0.31 6.59
CA ILE A 4 -23.47 -1.25 6.94
C ILE A 4 -22.19 -0.88 6.15
N THR A 5 -21.10 -0.60 6.87
CA THR A 5 -19.79 -0.17 6.32
C THR A 5 -18.66 -1.19 6.52
N HIS A 6 -19.00 -2.42 6.95
CA HIS A 6 -18.05 -3.52 7.09
C HIS A 6 -18.61 -4.80 6.44
N ILE A 7 -17.73 -5.66 5.94
CA ILE A 7 -18.09 -7.01 5.47
C ILE A 7 -17.53 -8.03 6.46
N SER A 8 -18.28 -9.09 6.75
CA SER A 8 -17.74 -10.24 7.48
C SER A 8 -16.74 -11.01 6.59
N ASN A 9 -15.84 -11.76 7.23
CA ASN A 9 -14.90 -12.63 6.50
C ASN A 9 -15.65 -13.69 5.67
N GLU A 10 -16.74 -14.25 6.21
CA GLU A 10 -17.60 -15.20 5.49
C GLU A 10 -18.19 -14.61 4.21
N LEU A 11 -18.67 -13.36 4.27
CA LEU A 11 -19.22 -12.68 3.10
C LEU A 11 -18.12 -12.41 2.06
N ARG A 12 -16.92 -12.03 2.51
CA ARG A 12 -15.76 -11.85 1.63
C ARG A 12 -15.41 -13.16 0.91
N ASP A 13 -15.35 -14.28 1.63
CA ASP A 13 -14.99 -15.59 1.06
C ASP A 13 -16.07 -16.06 0.08
N TRP A 14 -17.34 -15.84 0.41
CA TRP A 14 -18.44 -16.10 -0.52
C TRP A 14 -18.33 -15.26 -1.80
N ILE A 15 -18.01 -13.96 -1.70
CA ILE A 15 -17.80 -13.09 -2.87
C ILE A 15 -16.64 -13.61 -3.72
N LEU A 16 -15.52 -13.99 -3.12
CA LEU A 16 -14.35 -14.52 -3.85
C LEU A 16 -14.68 -15.83 -4.57
N ASN A 17 -15.44 -16.72 -3.94
CA ASN A 17 -15.87 -17.97 -4.58
C ASN A 17 -16.86 -17.72 -5.71
N THR A 18 -17.79 -16.77 -5.53
CA THR A 18 -18.78 -16.40 -6.54
C THR A 18 -18.15 -15.67 -7.74
N LEU A 19 -17.07 -14.94 -7.53
CA LEU A 19 -16.28 -14.38 -8.63
C LEU A 19 -15.56 -15.47 -9.44
N LYS A 20 -15.08 -16.54 -8.79
CA LYS A 20 -14.46 -17.69 -9.49
C LYS A 20 -15.45 -18.48 -10.34
N THR A 21 -16.74 -18.47 -10.02
CA THR A 21 -17.78 -19.14 -10.82
C THR A 21 -18.20 -18.33 -12.06
N GLY A 22 -17.60 -17.15 -12.29
CA GLY A 22 -17.82 -16.34 -13.49
C GLY A 22 -18.98 -15.35 -13.37
N VAL A 23 -19.54 -15.16 -12.17
CA VAL A 23 -20.59 -14.15 -11.93
C VAL A 23 -20.00 -12.76 -12.07
N SER A 24 -20.72 -11.85 -12.75
CA SER A 24 -20.22 -10.49 -12.96
C SER A 24 -20.10 -9.73 -11.63
N PRO A 25 -18.98 -9.01 -11.41
CA PRO A 25 -18.77 -8.22 -10.19
C PRO A 25 -19.90 -7.20 -9.94
N GLU A 26 -20.45 -6.63 -11.00
CA GLU A 26 -21.58 -5.70 -10.95
C GLU A 26 -22.85 -6.34 -10.38
N SER A 27 -23.15 -7.58 -10.78
CA SER A 27 -24.32 -8.32 -10.25
C SER A 27 -24.18 -8.57 -8.75
N ILE A 28 -22.96 -8.84 -8.28
CA ILE A 28 -22.67 -9.04 -6.86
C ILE A 28 -22.84 -7.72 -6.09
N ALA A 29 -22.34 -6.61 -6.61
CA ALA A 29 -22.54 -5.29 -6.01
C ALA A 29 -24.03 -4.93 -5.91
N ASN A 30 -24.81 -5.20 -6.95
CA ASN A 30 -26.26 -4.99 -6.95
C ASN A 30 -26.98 -5.89 -5.92
N ALA A 31 -26.53 -7.14 -5.73
CA ALA A 31 -27.06 -8.01 -4.68
C ALA A 31 -26.73 -7.50 -3.27
N MET A 32 -25.54 -6.92 -3.06
CA MET A 32 -25.18 -6.25 -1.81
C MET A 32 -26.10 -5.04 -1.55
N ILE A 33 -26.34 -4.20 -2.55
CA ILE A 33 -27.24 -3.04 -2.40
C ILE A 33 -28.66 -3.48 -2.04
N LYS A 34 -29.18 -4.53 -2.69
CA LYS A 34 -30.49 -5.12 -2.36
C LYS A 34 -30.57 -5.65 -0.92
N LYS A 35 -29.44 -6.12 -0.37
CA LYS A 35 -29.33 -6.55 1.04
C LYS A 35 -29.21 -5.39 2.03
N GLY A 36 -29.16 -4.14 1.57
CA GLY A 36 -29.12 -2.95 2.43
C GLY A 36 -27.71 -2.36 2.66
N PHE A 37 -26.71 -2.84 1.92
CA PHE A 37 -25.38 -2.22 1.96
C PHE A 37 -25.40 -0.86 1.26
N ASP A 38 -24.53 0.05 1.70
CA ASP A 38 -24.37 1.33 1.02
C ASP A 38 -23.86 1.12 -0.42
N PRO A 39 -24.43 1.78 -1.44
CA PRO A 39 -23.98 1.63 -2.83
C PRO A 39 -22.50 1.94 -3.04
N ILE A 40 -21.99 3.04 -2.46
CA ILE A 40 -20.59 3.43 -2.60
C ILE A 40 -19.70 2.38 -1.94
N PHE A 41 -20.11 1.88 -0.76
CA PHE A 41 -19.41 0.82 -0.06
C PHE A 41 -19.37 -0.50 -0.86
N ALA A 42 -20.50 -0.94 -1.41
CA ALA A 42 -20.62 -2.18 -2.19
C ALA A 42 -19.70 -2.16 -3.42
N TYR A 43 -19.78 -1.10 -4.24
CA TYR A 43 -18.93 -0.98 -5.42
C TYR A 43 -17.44 -0.87 -5.07
N ARG A 44 -17.07 -0.09 -4.06
CA ARG A 44 -15.67 0.02 -3.60
C ARG A 44 -15.14 -1.32 -3.10
N THR A 45 -15.96 -2.09 -2.40
CA THR A 45 -15.60 -3.40 -1.86
C THR A 45 -15.31 -4.39 -2.98
N ILE A 46 -16.22 -4.50 -3.96
CA ILE A 46 -16.04 -5.37 -5.11
C ILE A 46 -14.84 -4.94 -5.97
N LEU A 47 -14.67 -3.63 -6.21
CA LEU A 47 -13.52 -3.11 -6.93
C LEU A 47 -12.21 -3.47 -6.24
N LYS A 48 -12.13 -3.30 -4.91
CA LYS A 48 -10.96 -3.70 -4.13
C LYS A 48 -10.70 -5.20 -4.25
N LEU A 49 -11.72 -6.05 -4.19
CA LEU A 49 -11.57 -7.51 -4.25
C LEU A 49 -11.15 -8.01 -5.63
N VAL A 50 -11.74 -7.46 -6.70
CA VAL A 50 -11.40 -7.81 -8.08
C VAL A 50 -10.03 -7.27 -8.47
N ASN A 51 -9.72 -6.04 -8.03
CA ASN A 51 -8.44 -5.40 -8.29
C ASN A 51 -7.37 -5.78 -7.25
N ASN A 52 -7.66 -6.72 -6.34
CA ASN A 52 -6.68 -7.31 -5.43
C ASN A 52 -5.77 -8.31 -6.15
N LYS A 53 -5.36 -7.99 -7.39
CA LYS A 53 -4.06 -8.42 -7.83
C LYS A 53 -3.10 -7.75 -6.84
N PRO A 54 -2.25 -8.50 -6.11
CA PRO A 54 -1.17 -7.85 -5.41
C PRO A 54 -0.47 -7.02 -6.47
N ILE A 55 -0.54 -5.70 -6.32
CA ILE A 55 0.42 -4.85 -7.01
C ILE A 55 1.72 -5.39 -6.42
N GLU A 56 2.50 -6.12 -7.20
CA GLU A 56 3.87 -6.44 -6.84
C GLU A 56 4.60 -5.10 -6.82
N THR A 57 4.36 -4.32 -5.77
CA THR A 57 5.31 -3.34 -5.32
C THR A 57 6.49 -4.20 -4.96
N VAL A 58 7.44 -4.27 -5.91
CA VAL A 58 8.74 -4.87 -5.69
C VAL A 58 9.18 -4.30 -4.35
N ASN A 59 9.17 -5.14 -3.32
CA ASN A 59 9.51 -4.70 -1.98
C ASN A 59 11.00 -4.43 -2.04
N ARG A 60 11.36 -3.23 -2.48
CA ARG A 60 12.69 -2.67 -2.38
C ARG A 60 12.90 -2.28 -0.92
N ASN A 61 12.69 -3.23 0.01
CA ASN A 61 13.18 -3.19 1.38
C ASN A 61 14.71 -3.32 1.36
N ARG A 62 15.38 -2.50 0.56
CA ARG A 62 16.75 -2.14 0.86
C ARG A 62 16.62 -1.14 2.00
N PRO A 63 17.18 -1.43 3.18
CA PRO A 63 17.26 -0.42 4.22
C PRO A 63 17.89 0.84 3.62
N TYR A 64 17.39 2.00 4.03
CA TYR A 64 17.99 3.27 3.61
C TYR A 64 19.47 3.26 4.02
N VAL A 65 20.37 3.29 3.03
CA VAL A 65 21.81 3.37 3.25
C VAL A 65 22.17 4.84 3.23
N TYR A 66 22.55 5.38 4.38
CA TYR A 66 23.19 6.69 4.45
C TYR A 66 24.56 6.58 3.77
N GLU A 67 24.85 7.51 2.87
CA GLU A 67 26.21 7.69 2.39
C GLU A 67 26.99 8.50 3.42
N ASP A 68 28.19 8.03 3.77
CA ASP A 68 29.14 8.83 4.53
C ASP A 68 29.82 9.81 3.58
N PRO A 69 29.58 11.13 3.71
CA PRO A 69 30.21 12.11 2.84
C PRO A 69 31.72 12.07 3.07
N GLY A 70 32.50 12.04 1.99
CA GLY A 70 33.97 11.88 2.06
C GLY A 70 34.68 12.95 2.88
N ILE A 71 34.04 14.11 3.08
CA ILE A 71 34.53 15.22 3.91
C ILE A 71 34.67 14.86 5.40
N GLY A 72 33.87 13.91 5.90
CA GLY A 72 33.90 13.47 7.29
C GLY A 72 34.90 12.36 7.60
N LYS A 73 35.70 11.92 6.61
CA LYS A 73 36.66 10.85 6.83
C LYS A 73 37.83 11.33 7.69
N LYS A 74 38.16 10.56 8.73
CA LYS A 74 39.36 10.78 9.55
C LYS A 74 40.61 10.92 8.67
N GLY A 75 41.38 11.97 8.92
CA GLY A 75 42.58 12.30 8.17
C GLY A 75 42.36 13.21 6.97
N THR A 76 41.10 13.47 6.56
CA THR A 76 40.79 14.47 5.55
C THR A 76 41.22 15.86 6.02
N ILE A 77 41.85 16.62 5.11
CA ILE A 77 42.17 18.03 5.30
C ILE A 77 41.15 18.84 4.52
N ILE A 78 40.40 19.69 5.23
CA ILE A 78 39.43 20.61 4.66
C ILE A 78 40.13 21.97 4.57
N SER A 79 40.44 22.42 3.36
CA SER A 79 41.03 23.74 3.12
C SER A 79 39.94 24.80 3.05
N THR A 80 40.03 25.81 3.92
CA THR A 80 39.19 27.01 3.90
C THR A 80 40.01 28.20 3.38
N SER A 81 39.37 29.36 3.24
CA SER A 81 40.06 30.59 2.82
C SER A 81 41.09 31.10 3.83
N ASP A 82 40.99 30.67 5.09
CA ASP A 82 41.77 31.20 6.21
C ASP A 82 42.61 30.15 6.93
N ARG A 83 42.32 28.85 6.80
CA ARG A 83 43.07 27.76 7.45
C ARG A 83 42.79 26.39 6.85
N ASP A 84 43.62 25.43 7.23
CA ASP A 84 43.37 24.01 6.99
C ASP A 84 42.83 23.34 8.26
N ILE A 85 41.78 22.54 8.12
CA ILE A 85 41.15 21.79 9.22
C ILE A 85 41.39 20.30 9.01
N LYS A 86 42.00 19.63 9.99
CA LYS A 86 42.21 18.18 9.96
C LYS A 86 41.10 17.45 10.71
N VAL A 87 40.41 16.53 10.03
CA VAL A 87 39.38 15.68 10.64
C VAL A 87 40.06 14.59 11.48
N LEU A 88 39.74 14.52 12.78
CA LEU A 88 40.41 13.63 13.73
C LEU A 88 39.62 12.37 14.11
N ILE A 89 38.31 12.34 13.81
CA ILE A 89 37.38 11.27 14.20
C ILE A 89 36.77 10.67 12.95
#